data_AF-A0A1C5VQG9-F1
#
_entry.id   AF-A0A1C5VQG9-F1
#
_cell.length_a   1.000
_cell.length_b   1.000
_cell.length_c   1.000
_cell.angle_alpha   90.00
_cell.angle_beta   90.00
_cell.angle_gamma   90.00
#
_symmetry.space_group_name_H-M   'P 1'
#
loop_
_entity.id
_entity.type
_entity.pdbx_description
1 polymer ?
#
loop_
_entity_poly.entity_id
_entity_poly.type
_entity_poly.pdbx_seq_one_letter_code
_entity_poly.pdbx_strand_id
1 'polypeptide(L)' 'MTTPLFLLRCVQLGISIRDLDLLAIGMVNDMYAESSNDEYKGYAQIATQRDFDAF' A
#
# COMPACT_ATOMS: atom_id res chain seq x y z
N MET A 1 8.36 3.95 -13.26
CA MET A 1 7.81 2.59 -13.12
C MET A 1 7.52 2.05 -14.51
N THR A 2 7.96 0.83 -14.85
CA THR A 2 7.63 0.19 -16.14
C THR A 2 6.36 -0.65 -15.99
N THR A 3 5.64 -0.91 -17.09
CA THR A 3 4.39 -1.70 -17.06
C THR A 3 4.55 -3.09 -16.42
N PRO A 4 5.62 -3.87 -16.68
CA PRO A 4 5.81 -5.16 -16.00
C PRO A 4 5.98 -5.01 -14.50
N LEU A 5 6.73 -3.98 -14.05
CA LEU A 5 6.93 -3.72 -12.63
C LEU A 5 5.63 -3.28 -11.94
N PHE A 6 4.82 -2.47 -12.61
CA PHE A 6 3.49 -2.07 -12.11
C PHE A 6 2.57 -3.28 -11.91
N LEU A 7 2.48 -4.18 -12.89
CA LEU A 7 1.64 -5.38 -12.78
C LEU A 7 2.14 -6.32 -11.68
N LEU A 8 3.46 -6.46 -11.51
CA LEU A 8 4.03 -7.22 -10.39
C LEU A 8 3.61 -6.62 -9.04
N ARG A 9 3.68 -5.29 -8.89
CA ARG A 9 3.24 -4.57 -7.68
C ARG A 9 1.75 -4.82 -7.39
N CYS A 10 0.90 -4.81 -8.42
CA CYS A 10 -0.52 -5.13 -8.28
C CYS A 10 -0.73 -6.54 -7.72
N VAL A 11 -0.01 -7.53 -8.26
CA VAL A 11 -0.08 -8.93 -7.79
C VAL A 11 0.41 -9.07 -6.35
N GLN A 12 1.49 -8.38 -5.97
CA GLN A 12 2.02 -8.40 -4.60
C GLN A 12 1.03 -7.84 -3.57
N LEU A 13 0.27 -6.82 -3.97
CA LEU A 13 -0.80 -6.23 -3.15
C LEU A 13 -2.13 -7.01 -3.23
N GLY A 14 -2.19 -8.11 -3.98
CA GLY A 14 -3.43 -8.88 -4.18
C GLY A 14 -4.49 -8.17 -5.03
N ILE A 15 -4.11 -7.16 -5.80
CA ILE A 15 -5.01 -6.39 -6.68
C ILE A 15 -5.25 -7.17 -7.96
N SER A 16 -6.52 -7.46 -8.26
CA SER A 16 -6.93 -8.09 -9.50
C SER A 16 -6.77 -7.13 -10.68
N ILE A 17 -6.39 -7.66 -11.85
CA ILE A 17 -6.32 -6.87 -13.10
C ILE A 17 -7.66 -6.18 -13.42
N ARG A 18 -8.79 -6.76 -13.02
CA ARG A 18 -10.13 -6.20 -13.24
C ARG A 18 -10.37 -4.90 -12.47
N ASP A 19 -9.69 -4.74 -11.34
CA ASP A 19 -9.88 -3.59 -10.44
C ASP A 19 -8.95 -2.42 -10.81
N LEU A 20 -8.04 -2.61 -11.78
CA LEU A 20 -7.08 -1.59 -12.20
C LEU A 20 -7.72 -0.37 -12.87
N ASP A 21 -8.96 -0.48 -13.37
CA ASP A 21 -9.69 0.66 -13.94
C ASP A 21 -10.12 1.67 -12.85
N LEU A 22 -10.16 1.23 -11.59
CA LEU A 22 -10.53 2.06 -10.44
C LEU A 22 -9.31 2.71 -9.76
N LEU A 23 -8.09 2.32 -10.14
CA LEU A 23 -6.87 2.67 -9.41
C LEU A 23 -5.86 3.38 -10.31
N ALA A 24 -5.38 4.53 -9.86
CA ALA A 24 -4.27 5.20 -10.51
C ALA A 24 -2.94 4.47 -10.22
N ILE A 25 -2.00 4.52 -11.17
CA ILE A 25 -0.65 3.95 -10.99
C ILE A 25 0.03 4.48 -9.71
N GLY A 26 -0.16 5.78 -9.41
CA GLY A 26 0.36 6.39 -8.19
C GLY A 26 -0.19 5.75 -6.91
N MET A 27 -1.51 5.52 -6.86
CA MET A 27 -2.18 4.93 -5.70
C MET A 27 -1.64 3.51 -5.40
N VAL A 28 -1.47 2.69 -6.43
CA VAL A 28 -0.87 1.35 -6.27
C VAL A 28 0.57 1.43 -5.80
N ASN A 29 1.35 2.39 -6.29
CA ASN A 29 2.72 2.58 -5.86
C ASN A 29 2.80 3.00 -4.38
N ASP A 30 1.92 3.90 -3.95
CA ASP A 30 1.87 4.38 -2.58
C ASP A 30 1.45 3.26 -1.64
N MET A 31 0.41 2.49 -1.99
CA MET A 31 0.01 1.29 -1.23
C MET A 31 1.15 0.27 -1.09
N TYR A 32 1.95 0.07 -2.13
CA TYR A 32 3.12 -0.82 -2.06
C TYR A 32 4.24 -0.26 -1.17
N ALA A 33 4.47 1.05 -1.20
CA ALA A 33 5.44 1.67 -0.29
C ALA A 33 4.98 1.50 1.16
N GLU A 34 3.70 1.78 1.43
CA GLU A 34 3.11 1.66 2.76
C GLU A 34 3.00 0.21 3.24
N SER A 35 2.81 -0.78 2.37
CA SER A 35 2.75 -2.19 2.80
C SER A 35 4.06 -2.66 3.46
N SER A 36 5.17 -1.96 3.22
CA SER A 36 6.45 -2.22 3.86
C SER A 36 6.55 -1.61 5.27
N ASN A 37 5.73 -0.60 5.54
CA ASN A 37 5.73 0.15 6.79
C ASN A 37 5.02 -0.63 7.91
N ASP A 38 3.98 -1.41 7.61
CA ASP A 38 3.20 -2.15 8.61
C ASP A 38 4.03 -3.12 9.47
N GLU A 39 5.08 -3.73 8.89
CA GLU A 39 5.95 -4.67 9.61
C GLU A 39 7.17 -4.00 10.26
N TYR A 40 7.37 -2.70 10.04
CA TYR A 40 8.56 -2.00 10.51
C TYR A 40 8.50 -1.73 12.02
N LYS A 41 9.39 -2.40 12.77
CA LYS A 41 9.46 -2.31 14.24
C LYS A 41 10.29 -1.14 14.77
N GLY A 42 10.91 -0.35 13.88
CA GLY A 42 11.84 0.72 14.25
C GLY A 42 11.19 2.08 14.51
N TYR A 43 9.85 2.18 14.44
CA TYR A 43 9.17 3.44 14.73
C TYR A 43 9.32 3.82 16.20
N ALA A 44 9.72 5.06 16.46
CA ALA A 44 9.81 5.60 17.82
C ALA A 44 8.44 5.65 18.53
N GLN A 45 7.36 5.74 17.76
CA GLN A 45 5.99 5.73 18.22
C GLN A 45 5.13 4.98 17.20
N ILE A 46 4.26 4.10 17.69
CA ILE A 46 3.29 3.37 16.88
C ILE A 46 1.91 3.89 17.27
N ALA A 47 1.11 4.31 16.30
CA ALA A 47 -0.26 4.74 16.52
C ALA A 47 -1.09 3.56 17.08
N THR A 48 -1.81 3.81 18.16
CA THR A 48 -2.70 2.84 18.78
C THR A 48 -4.12 2.97 18.23
N GLN A 49 -4.97 1.96 18.43
CA GLN A 49 -6.38 2.05 18.07
C GLN A 49 -7.07 3.29 18.68
N ARG A 50 -6.68 3.70 19.90
CA ARG A 50 -7.22 4.90 20.56
C ARG A 50 -6.90 6.18 19.81
N ASP A 51 -5.76 6.25 19.14
CA ASP A 51 -5.35 7.41 18.34
C ASP A 51 -6.19 7.50 17.06
N PHE A 52 -6.56 6.35 16.47
CA PHE A 52 -7.47 6.29 15.31
C PHE A 52 -8.92 6.62 15.68
N ASP A 53 -9.41 6.14 16.82
CA ASP A 53 -10.79 6.37 17.28
C ASP A 53 -11.06 7.84 17.67
N ALA A 54 -10.00 8.66 17.80
CA ALA A 54 -10.07 10.08 18.16
C ALA A 54 -10.19 11.03 16.96
N PHE A 55 -10.15 10.51 15.72
CA PHE A 55 -10.34 11.25 14.47
C PHE A 55 -11.79 11.18 13.97
#